data_AF-A0A803MNC7-F1
#
_entry.id   AF-A0A803MNC7-F1
#
_cell.length_a   1.000
_cell.length_b   1.000
_cell.length_c   1.000
_cell.angle_alpha   90.00
_cell.angle_beta   90.00
_cell.angle_gamma   90.00
#
_symmetry.space_group_name_H-M   'P 1'
#
loop_
_entity.id
_entity.type
_entity.pdbx_description
1 polymer ?
#
loop_
_entity_poly.entity_id
_entity_poly.type
_entity_poly.pdbx_seq_one_letter_code
_entity_poly.pdbx_strand_id
1 'polypeptide(L)'
;MGPSKLQIQLDSQALVLTLKNANPYVGEAVHSIARCKKILEETNWQFEVHHIYREANRAADLLANQGVSQNNNIEAIKEVVKGFPRPTLNLSSAQFSEVVNSAFEHPLFPPFDPYRNSINYLLASYLIPYVGLTGYVGTIPKLLSVESRKLVAGLLAVKSGQDAVIRSLLYQRRLQRVVPYKITVQEFTNRLSKLRNKLGSDLGSRDEGIFVDQKDGAEGKIKGNILVGDENSLGYPRSPIEVLNIVYGSGDPKKVGGFFPKGADGYIAQSYL
;
A
#
# COMPACT_ATOMS: atom_id res chain seq x y z
N MET A 1 -15.09 -45.99 -7.82
CA MET A 1 -15.42 -45.10 -6.68
C MET A 1 -15.27 -43.67 -7.17
N GLY A 2 -16.37 -42.94 -7.33
CA GLY A 2 -16.34 -41.52 -7.66
C GLY A 2 -16.00 -40.66 -6.44
N PRO A 3 -15.71 -39.37 -6.61
CA PRO A 3 -15.53 -38.46 -5.49
C PRO A 3 -16.78 -38.47 -4.59
N SER A 4 -16.56 -38.56 -3.28
CA SER A 4 -17.59 -38.59 -2.23
C SER A 4 -17.55 -37.38 -1.31
N LYS A 5 -16.60 -36.46 -1.55
CA LYS A 5 -16.38 -35.24 -0.76
C LYS A 5 -16.25 -34.01 -1.65
N LEU A 6 -16.89 -32.92 -1.26
CA LEU A 6 -16.85 -31.63 -1.94
C LEU A 6 -16.48 -30.52 -0.96
N GLN A 7 -15.32 -29.89 -1.16
CA GLN A 7 -14.95 -28.69 -0.41
C GLN A 7 -15.30 -27.44 -1.20
N ILE A 8 -16.11 -26.57 -0.59
CA ILE A 8 -16.58 -25.32 -1.18
C ILE A 8 -15.91 -24.18 -0.42
N GLN A 9 -15.10 -23.39 -1.12
CA GLN A 9 -14.41 -22.25 -0.53
C GLN A 9 -15.01 -20.94 -1.07
N LEU A 10 -15.56 -20.13 -0.17
CA LEU A 10 -16.28 -18.89 -0.50
C LEU A 10 -15.68 -17.71 0.26
N ASP A 11 -15.73 -16.54 -0.37
CA ASP A 11 -15.21 -15.26 0.13
C ASP A 11 -16.20 -14.39 0.88
N SER A 12 -17.48 -14.55 0.61
CA SER A 12 -18.53 -13.92 1.41
C SER A 12 -18.80 -14.70 2.69
N GLN A 13 -18.50 -14.08 3.83
CA GLN A 13 -18.83 -14.66 5.14
C GLN A 13 -20.35 -14.86 5.29
N ALA A 14 -21.15 -13.94 4.75
CA ALA A 14 -22.62 -14.03 4.76
C ALA A 14 -23.12 -15.26 3.98
N LEU A 15 -22.53 -15.57 2.81
CA LEU A 15 -22.86 -16.79 2.05
C LEU A 15 -22.49 -18.05 2.83
N VAL A 16 -21.31 -18.07 3.48
CA VAL A 16 -20.87 -19.22 4.27
C VAL A 16 -21.78 -19.47 5.46
N LEU A 17 -22.15 -18.41 6.19
CA LEU A 17 -23.08 -18.52 7.33
C LEU A 17 -24.47 -19.00 6.89
N THR A 18 -24.94 -18.54 5.73
CA THR A 18 -26.23 -18.96 5.15
C THR A 18 -26.20 -20.43 4.74
N LEU A 19 -25.15 -20.89 4.06
CA LEU A 19 -24.99 -22.30 3.70
C LEU A 19 -24.84 -23.21 4.93
N LYS A 20 -24.24 -22.71 6.03
CA LYS A 20 -24.06 -23.42 7.30
C LYS A 20 -25.27 -23.38 8.25
N ASN A 21 -26.37 -22.71 7.91
CA ASN A 21 -27.51 -22.46 8.81
C ASN A 21 -27.15 -21.71 10.12
N ALA A 22 -26.03 -20.99 10.15
CA ALA A 22 -25.57 -20.30 11.36
C ALA A 22 -26.23 -18.91 11.53
N ASN A 23 -26.75 -18.31 10.46
CA ASN A 23 -27.60 -17.12 10.47
C ASN A 23 -28.18 -16.92 9.05
N PRO A 24 -29.50 -17.07 8.82
CA PRO A 24 -30.08 -16.86 7.50
C PRO A 24 -30.02 -15.37 7.15
N TYR A 25 -29.14 -15.03 6.19
CA TYR A 25 -29.04 -13.68 5.66
C TYR A 25 -30.25 -13.37 4.77
N VAL A 26 -30.87 -12.22 4.92
CA VAL A 26 -32.00 -11.78 4.08
C VAL A 26 -31.44 -10.87 2.99
N GLY A 27 -31.64 -11.24 1.72
CA GLY A 27 -31.17 -10.47 0.58
C GLY A 27 -31.71 -11.03 -0.74
N GLU A 28 -31.60 -10.25 -1.81
CA GLU A 28 -32.20 -10.57 -3.11
C GLU A 28 -31.76 -11.94 -3.66
N ALA A 29 -30.53 -12.38 -3.38
CA ALA A 29 -29.97 -13.65 -3.84
C ALA A 29 -30.27 -14.87 -2.94
N VAL A 30 -31.00 -14.72 -1.83
CA VAL A 30 -31.19 -15.80 -0.84
C VAL A 30 -31.85 -17.04 -1.43
N HIS A 31 -32.78 -16.86 -2.37
CA HIS A 31 -33.47 -17.94 -3.07
C HIS A 31 -32.51 -18.78 -3.92
N SER A 32 -31.53 -18.14 -4.57
CA SER A 32 -30.52 -18.81 -5.38
C SER A 32 -29.57 -19.62 -4.49
N ILE A 33 -29.18 -19.08 -3.33
CA ILE A 33 -28.32 -19.77 -2.36
C ILE A 33 -29.04 -21.00 -1.78
N ALA A 34 -30.31 -20.87 -1.41
CA ALA A 34 -31.13 -21.97 -0.91
C ALA A 34 -31.28 -23.09 -1.96
N ARG A 35 -31.45 -22.73 -3.24
CA ARG A 35 -31.49 -23.70 -4.33
C ARG A 35 -30.17 -24.44 -4.49
N CYS A 36 -29.04 -23.74 -4.49
CA CYS A 36 -27.72 -24.37 -4.54
C CYS A 36 -27.50 -25.34 -3.37
N LYS A 37 -27.91 -24.95 -2.16
CA LYS A 37 -27.84 -25.81 -0.98
C LYS A 37 -28.68 -27.07 -1.14
N LYS A 38 -29.92 -26.95 -1.61
CA LYS A 38 -30.80 -28.10 -1.84
C LYS A 38 -30.16 -29.09 -2.82
N ILE A 39 -29.56 -28.59 -3.91
CA ILE A 39 -28.83 -29.43 -4.86
C ILE A 39 -27.66 -30.16 -4.17
N LEU A 40 -26.92 -29.49 -3.28
CA LEU A 40 -25.83 -30.12 -2.53
C LEU A 40 -26.34 -31.21 -1.58
N GLU A 41 -27.48 -30.98 -0.92
CA GLU A 41 -28.12 -31.93 0.00
C GLU A 41 -28.76 -33.13 -0.72
N GLU A 42 -29.21 -32.95 -1.96
CA GLU A 42 -29.72 -34.03 -2.82
C GLU A 42 -28.61 -34.94 -3.37
N THR A 43 -27.34 -34.56 -3.21
CA THR A 43 -26.21 -35.39 -3.61
C THR A 43 -25.77 -36.34 -2.50
N ASN A 44 -25.23 -37.51 -2.86
CA ASN A 44 -24.58 -38.43 -1.91
C ASN A 44 -23.18 -37.95 -1.47
N TRP A 45 -22.86 -36.66 -1.64
CA TRP A 45 -21.55 -36.11 -1.33
C TRP A 45 -21.55 -35.50 0.06
N GLN A 46 -20.50 -35.75 0.83
CA GLN A 46 -20.22 -34.95 2.01
C GLN A 46 -19.64 -33.62 1.58
N PHE A 47 -20.31 -32.50 1.86
CA PHE A 47 -19.78 -31.19 1.55
C PHE A 47 -19.37 -30.41 2.79
N GLU A 48 -18.27 -29.67 2.68
CA GLU A 48 -17.82 -28.72 3.69
C GLU A 48 -17.70 -27.34 3.06
N VAL A 49 -18.27 -26.34 3.73
CA VAL A 49 -18.15 -24.94 3.32
C VAL A 49 -17.13 -24.25 4.21
N HIS A 50 -16.12 -23.63 3.61
CA HIS A 50 -15.09 -22.87 4.30
C HIS A 50 -15.17 -21.41 3.90
N HIS A 51 -15.19 -20.52 4.89
CA HIS A 51 -14.93 -19.11 4.61
C HIS A 51 -13.44 -18.96 4.37
N ILE A 52 -13.09 -18.68 3.13
CA ILE A 52 -11.77 -18.24 2.76
C ILE A 52 -11.89 -16.77 2.46
N TYR A 53 -11.01 -15.92 2.95
CA TYR A 53 -10.96 -14.62 2.30
C TYR A 53 -10.12 -14.80 1.05
N ARG A 54 -10.74 -14.70 -0.13
CA ARG A 54 -9.96 -14.62 -1.38
C ARG A 54 -9.05 -13.41 -1.26
N GLU A 55 -7.78 -13.61 -1.61
CA GLU A 55 -6.71 -12.65 -1.35
C GLU A 55 -7.01 -11.26 -1.93
N ALA A 56 -7.66 -11.23 -3.10
CA ALA A 56 -8.13 -10.00 -3.75
C ALA A 56 -9.09 -9.20 -2.86
N ASN A 57 -10.00 -9.86 -2.12
CA ASN A 57 -10.97 -9.18 -1.26
C ASN A 57 -10.32 -8.65 0.02
N ARG A 58 -9.33 -9.36 0.60
CA ARG A 58 -8.59 -8.83 1.78
C ARG A 58 -7.82 -7.56 1.43
N ALA A 59 -7.14 -7.57 0.29
CA ALA A 59 -6.42 -6.39 -0.19
C ALA A 59 -7.42 -5.26 -0.50
N ALA A 60 -8.48 -5.54 -1.27
CA ALA A 60 -9.48 -4.55 -1.63
C ALA A 60 -10.17 -3.92 -0.41
N ASP A 61 -10.64 -4.71 0.55
CA ASP A 61 -11.31 -4.22 1.76
C ASP A 61 -10.36 -3.38 2.61
N LEU A 62 -9.12 -3.86 2.80
CA LEU A 62 -8.11 -3.09 3.53
C LEU A 62 -7.85 -1.74 2.85
N LEU A 63 -7.64 -1.76 1.54
CA LEU A 63 -7.29 -0.56 0.77
C LEU A 63 -8.47 0.40 0.68
N ALA A 64 -9.71 -0.11 0.63
CA ALA A 64 -10.91 0.69 0.76
C ALA A 64 -11.00 1.37 2.12
N ASN A 65 -10.73 0.65 3.22
CA ASN A 65 -10.66 1.23 4.56
C ASN A 65 -9.59 2.32 4.66
N GLN A 66 -8.42 2.09 4.08
CA GLN A 66 -7.36 3.11 4.01
C GLN A 66 -7.80 4.34 3.18
N GLY A 67 -8.48 4.12 2.05
CA GLY A 67 -9.01 5.16 1.17
C GLY A 67 -10.03 6.07 1.87
N VAL A 68 -11.01 5.48 2.59
CA VAL A 68 -11.98 6.24 3.39
C VAL A 68 -11.28 7.11 4.43
N SER A 69 -10.28 6.54 5.14
CA SER A 69 -9.47 7.30 6.09
C SER A 69 -8.73 8.48 5.44
N GLN A 70 -8.29 8.37 4.18
CA GLN A 70 -7.65 9.50 3.49
C GLN A 70 -8.59 10.66 3.21
N ASN A 71 -9.84 10.39 2.85
CA ASN A 71 -10.82 11.45 2.65
C ASN A 71 -11.08 12.21 3.96
N ASN A 72 -11.22 11.49 5.07
CA ASN A 72 -11.38 12.11 6.39
C ASN A 72 -10.16 12.97 6.77
N ASN A 73 -8.95 12.51 6.47
CA ASN A 73 -7.73 13.29 6.70
C ASN A 73 -7.72 14.60 5.92
N ILE A 74 -8.18 14.58 4.65
CA ILE A 74 -8.27 15.80 3.81
C ILE A 74 -9.25 16.80 4.41
N GLU A 75 -10.42 16.33 4.88
CA GLU A 75 -11.39 17.21 5.52
C GLU A 75 -10.84 17.81 6.84
N ALA A 76 -10.20 16.99 7.67
CA ALA A 76 -9.55 17.48 8.89
C ALA A 76 -8.45 18.53 8.61
N ILE A 77 -7.70 18.38 7.51
CA ILE A 77 -6.71 19.39 7.11
C ILE A 77 -7.39 20.71 6.73
N LYS A 78 -8.47 20.65 5.93
CA LYS A 78 -9.20 21.86 5.49
C LYS A 78 -9.85 22.63 6.64
N GLU A 79 -10.24 21.94 7.72
CA GLU A 79 -10.81 22.57 8.91
C GLU A 79 -9.78 23.37 9.73
N VAL A 80 -8.53 22.90 9.77
CA VAL A 80 -7.48 23.49 10.63
C VAL A 80 -6.63 24.50 9.88
N VAL A 81 -6.36 24.29 8.59
CA VAL A 81 -5.49 25.16 7.79
C VAL A 81 -6.15 25.56 6.48
N LYS A 82 -5.79 26.75 5.99
CA LYS A 82 -6.21 27.20 4.65
C LYS A 82 -5.62 26.24 3.60
N GLY A 83 -6.49 25.45 2.99
CA GLY A 83 -6.12 24.54 1.91
C GLY A 83 -5.84 25.25 0.58
N PHE A 84 -5.45 24.46 -0.41
CA PHE A 84 -5.26 24.84 -1.80
C PHE A 84 -5.86 23.75 -2.71
N PRO A 85 -6.13 24.04 -4.00
CA PRO A 85 -6.68 23.05 -4.92
C PRO A 85 -5.84 21.77 -5.00
N ARG A 86 -6.48 20.61 -5.11
CA ARG A 86 -5.76 19.35 -5.26
C ARG A 86 -4.94 19.38 -6.56
N PRO A 87 -3.62 19.13 -6.52
CA PRO A 87 -2.79 19.02 -7.72
C PRO A 87 -3.29 17.94 -8.68
N THR A 88 -2.90 18.05 -9.95
CA THR A 88 -3.15 16.98 -10.93
C THR A 88 -2.27 15.77 -10.59
N LEU A 89 -2.89 14.59 -10.44
CA LEU A 89 -2.20 13.34 -10.15
C LEU A 89 -2.14 12.45 -11.40
N ASN A 90 -1.00 11.80 -11.63
CA ASN A 90 -0.86 10.74 -12.63
C ASN A 90 -0.75 9.38 -11.95
N LEU A 91 -1.87 8.67 -11.83
CA LEU A 91 -1.93 7.32 -11.27
C LEU A 91 -2.07 6.26 -12.37
N SER A 92 -1.73 6.57 -13.62
CA SER A 92 -1.87 5.62 -14.74
C SER A 92 -0.90 4.44 -14.60
N SER A 93 -1.25 3.28 -15.18
CA SER A 93 -0.34 2.13 -15.24
C SER A 93 0.99 2.47 -15.92
N ALA A 94 0.99 3.37 -16.90
CA ALA A 94 2.21 3.85 -17.56
C ALA A 94 3.16 4.53 -16.56
N GLN A 95 2.63 5.42 -15.70
CA GLN A 95 3.46 6.10 -14.70
C GLN A 95 4.06 5.14 -13.68
N PHE A 96 3.27 4.18 -13.19
CA PHE A 96 3.79 3.15 -12.31
C PHE A 96 4.83 2.27 -13.00
N SER A 97 4.65 1.96 -14.29
CA SER A 97 5.65 1.23 -15.06
C SER A 97 6.95 2.00 -15.20
N GLU A 98 6.93 3.32 -15.41
CA GLU A 98 8.15 4.13 -15.47
C GLU A 98 8.92 4.13 -14.15
N VAL A 99 8.21 4.26 -13.02
CA VAL A 99 8.80 4.19 -11.68
C VAL A 99 9.44 2.84 -11.45
N VAL A 100 8.75 1.75 -11.79
CA VAL A 100 9.29 0.40 -11.65
C VAL A 100 10.50 0.20 -12.58
N ASN A 101 10.42 0.62 -13.84
CA ASN A 101 11.55 0.53 -14.76
C ASN A 101 12.77 1.29 -14.23
N SER A 102 12.56 2.46 -13.60
CA SER A 102 13.63 3.24 -12.96
C SER A 102 14.23 2.51 -11.75
N ALA A 103 13.41 1.83 -10.94
CA ALA A 103 13.87 1.04 -9.80
C ALA A 103 14.68 -0.20 -10.20
N PHE A 104 14.35 -0.79 -11.36
CA PHE A 104 15.06 -1.93 -11.92
C PHE A 104 16.21 -1.53 -12.84
N GLU A 105 16.32 -0.25 -13.20
CA GLU A 105 17.30 0.29 -14.16
C GLU A 105 17.20 -0.32 -15.57
N HIS A 106 16.06 -0.95 -15.86
CA HIS A 106 15.69 -1.47 -17.17
C HIS A 106 14.17 -1.65 -17.27
N PRO A 107 13.60 -1.65 -18.49
CA PRO A 107 12.20 -1.98 -18.68
C PRO A 107 11.86 -3.40 -18.24
N LEU A 108 10.72 -3.57 -17.57
CA LEU A 108 10.11 -4.90 -17.37
C LEU A 108 9.21 -5.27 -18.56
N PHE A 109 9.17 -6.55 -18.88
CA PHE A 109 8.28 -7.08 -19.92
C PHE A 109 7.38 -8.21 -19.38
N PRO A 110 6.05 -8.10 -19.52
CA PRO A 110 5.28 -6.91 -19.93
C PRO A 110 5.49 -5.72 -18.96
N PRO A 111 5.08 -4.49 -19.33
CA PRO A 111 5.14 -3.32 -18.43
C PRO A 111 4.46 -3.58 -17.08
N PHE A 112 4.98 -2.97 -16.01
CA PHE A 112 4.37 -3.10 -14.69
C PHE A 112 3.02 -2.39 -14.66
N ASP A 113 1.97 -3.18 -14.46
CA ASP A 113 0.61 -2.68 -14.29
C ASP A 113 0.17 -2.84 -12.83
N PRO A 114 -0.05 -1.74 -12.08
CA PRO A 114 -0.48 -1.79 -10.69
C PRO A 114 -1.87 -2.39 -10.53
N TYR A 115 -2.72 -2.37 -11.57
CA TYR A 115 -4.12 -2.81 -11.48
C TYR A 115 -4.34 -4.27 -11.88
N ARG A 116 -3.26 -4.95 -12.28
CA ARG A 116 -3.34 -6.32 -12.83
C ARG A 116 -3.82 -7.36 -11.83
N ASN A 117 -3.36 -7.26 -10.58
CA ASN A 117 -3.69 -8.21 -9.51
C ASN A 117 -3.36 -7.59 -8.13
N SER A 118 -3.74 -8.29 -7.06
CA SER A 118 -3.56 -7.83 -5.68
C SER A 118 -2.11 -7.56 -5.28
N ILE A 119 -1.15 -8.36 -5.76
CA ILE A 119 0.28 -8.19 -5.42
C ILE A 119 0.85 -6.95 -6.10
N ASN A 120 0.54 -6.78 -7.39
CA ASN A 120 0.93 -5.59 -8.13
C ASN A 120 0.36 -4.34 -7.48
N TYR A 121 -0.92 -4.38 -7.09
CA TYR A 121 -1.55 -3.25 -6.43
C TYR A 121 -0.93 -2.97 -5.05
N LEU A 122 -0.62 -4.01 -4.28
CA LEU A 122 0.04 -3.86 -2.98
C LEU A 122 1.46 -3.29 -3.10
N LEU A 123 2.23 -3.71 -4.11
CA LEU A 123 3.54 -3.14 -4.45
C LEU A 123 3.43 -1.69 -4.92
N ALA A 124 2.42 -1.34 -5.69
CA ALA A 124 2.13 0.04 -6.07
C ALA A 124 1.79 0.89 -4.84
N SER A 125 1.01 0.32 -3.91
CA SER A 125 0.60 0.97 -2.66
C SER A 125 1.76 1.14 -1.69
N TYR A 126 2.87 0.40 -1.84
CA TYR A 126 4.08 0.55 -1.05
C TYR A 126 4.91 1.81 -1.42
N LEU A 127 4.76 2.33 -2.64
CA LEU A 127 5.61 3.41 -3.17
C LEU A 127 5.49 4.75 -2.43
N ILE A 128 4.27 5.17 -2.11
CA ILE A 128 3.99 6.55 -1.68
C ILE A 128 3.79 6.73 -0.18
N PRO A 129 3.08 5.86 0.57
CA PRO A 129 2.75 6.10 1.98
C PRO A 129 3.97 6.41 2.86
N TYR A 130 5.06 5.67 2.67
CA TYR A 130 6.29 5.89 3.42
C TYR A 130 6.94 7.26 3.15
N VAL A 131 6.84 7.80 1.93
CA VAL A 131 7.32 9.14 1.60
C VAL A 131 6.51 10.20 2.35
N GLY A 132 5.18 10.04 2.42
CA GLY A 132 4.31 10.94 3.18
C GLY A 132 4.58 10.88 4.69
N LEU A 133 4.77 9.69 5.24
CA LEU A 133 5.11 9.47 6.65
C LEU A 133 6.41 10.18 7.03
N THR A 134 7.48 9.94 6.27
CA THR A 134 8.79 10.55 6.54
C THR A 134 8.77 12.07 6.33
N GLY A 135 7.93 12.54 5.39
CA GLY A 135 7.60 13.97 5.24
C GLY A 135 6.94 14.57 6.49
N TYR A 136 6.01 13.87 7.14
CA TYR A 136 5.42 14.34 8.41
C TYR A 136 6.44 14.40 9.53
N VAL A 137 7.29 13.38 9.69
CA VAL A 137 8.36 13.39 10.70
C VAL A 137 9.28 14.60 10.50
N GLY A 138 9.68 14.89 9.26
CA GLY A 138 10.51 16.06 8.95
C GLY A 138 9.79 17.41 9.06
N THR A 139 8.46 17.42 8.97
CA THR A 139 7.64 18.63 9.02
C THR A 139 7.27 19.05 10.44
N ILE A 140 6.92 18.10 11.32
CA ILE A 140 6.44 18.38 12.69
C ILE A 140 7.33 19.38 13.46
N PRO A 141 8.68 19.25 13.48
CA PRO A 141 9.55 20.20 14.19
C PRO A 141 9.53 21.63 13.63
N LYS A 142 9.08 21.81 12.38
CA LYS A 142 9.09 23.09 11.66
C LYS A 142 7.75 23.83 11.74
N LEU A 143 6.70 23.17 12.25
CA LEU A 143 5.38 23.77 12.40
C LEU A 143 5.36 24.69 13.61
N LEU A 144 4.92 25.94 13.40
CA LEU A 144 4.88 26.97 14.45
C LEU A 144 3.64 26.84 15.34
N SER A 145 2.47 26.58 14.75
CA SER A 145 1.19 26.44 15.45
C SER A 145 1.09 25.09 16.18
N VAL A 146 0.58 25.14 17.42
CA VAL A 146 0.29 23.95 18.22
C VAL A 146 -0.79 23.09 17.54
N GLU A 147 -1.80 23.72 16.97
CA GLU A 147 -2.92 23.10 16.27
C GLU A 147 -2.44 22.34 15.03
N SER A 148 -1.56 22.98 14.25
CA SER A 148 -0.92 22.33 13.10
C SER A 148 -0.05 21.14 13.53
N ARG A 149 0.74 21.28 14.61
CA ARG A 149 1.53 20.16 15.16
C ARG A 149 0.65 19.01 15.61
N LYS A 150 -0.44 19.29 16.34
CA LYS A 150 -1.42 18.28 16.79
C LYS A 150 -2.04 17.55 15.60
N LEU A 151 -2.48 18.29 14.57
CA LEU A 151 -3.03 17.72 13.34
C LEU A 151 -2.02 16.78 12.67
N VAL A 152 -0.81 17.26 12.39
CA VAL A 152 0.20 16.47 11.66
C VAL A 152 0.67 15.27 12.48
N ALA A 153 0.77 15.38 13.81
CA ALA A 153 1.07 14.25 14.68
C ALA A 153 -0.04 13.18 14.64
N GLY A 154 -1.32 13.59 14.65
CA GLY A 154 -2.45 12.67 14.49
C GLY A 154 -2.45 11.96 13.14
N LEU A 155 -2.18 12.70 12.05
CA LEU A 155 -2.04 12.13 10.71
C LEU A 155 -0.87 11.13 10.65
N LEU A 156 0.29 11.48 11.21
CA LEU A 156 1.46 10.60 11.28
C LEU A 156 1.11 9.26 11.94
N ALA A 157 0.39 9.25 13.07
CA ALA A 157 0.01 8.02 13.75
C ALA A 157 -0.76 7.04 12.85
N VAL A 158 -1.75 7.55 12.12
CA VAL A 158 -2.56 6.71 11.19
C VAL A 158 -1.72 6.27 9.98
N LYS A 159 -0.87 7.16 9.43
CA LYS A 159 0.01 6.81 8.30
C LYS A 159 1.02 5.73 8.66
N SER A 160 1.58 5.77 9.87
CA SER A 160 2.49 4.74 10.37
C SER A 160 1.81 3.37 10.43
N GLY A 161 0.58 3.32 10.93
CA GLY A 161 -0.21 2.09 10.92
C GLY A 161 -0.47 1.56 9.50
N GLN A 162 -0.82 2.45 8.57
CA GLN A 162 -1.07 2.07 7.17
C GLN A 162 0.18 1.50 6.48
N ASP A 163 1.34 2.14 6.65
CA ASP A 163 2.62 1.65 6.11
C ASP A 163 2.98 0.28 6.70
N ALA A 164 2.88 0.12 8.02
CA ALA A 164 3.16 -1.14 8.71
C ALA A 164 2.26 -2.28 8.23
N VAL A 165 0.97 -2.03 7.97
CA VAL A 165 0.06 -3.04 7.43
C VAL A 165 0.45 -3.45 6.01
N ILE A 166 0.75 -2.47 5.13
CA ILE A 166 1.19 -2.76 3.75
C ILE A 166 2.48 -3.59 3.77
N ARG A 167 3.48 -3.15 4.55
CA ARG A 167 4.75 -3.88 4.72
C ARG A 167 4.55 -5.28 5.28
N SER A 168 3.66 -5.46 6.26
CA SER A 168 3.34 -6.77 6.84
C SER A 168 2.75 -7.73 5.80
N LEU A 169 1.81 -7.24 4.97
CA LEU A 169 1.22 -8.04 3.91
C LEU A 169 2.25 -8.43 2.84
N LEU A 170 3.14 -7.52 2.46
CA LEU A 170 4.24 -7.81 1.55
C LEU A 170 5.22 -8.80 2.18
N TYR A 171 5.54 -8.66 3.46
CA TYR A 171 6.48 -9.51 4.19
C TYR A 171 6.01 -10.97 4.26
N GLN A 172 4.72 -11.19 4.47
CA GLN A 172 4.10 -12.51 4.40
C GLN A 172 4.30 -13.18 3.03
N ARG A 173 4.44 -12.38 1.97
CA ARG A 173 4.60 -12.81 0.57
C ARG A 173 6.03 -12.63 0.05
N ARG A 174 7.00 -12.35 0.91
CA ARG A 174 8.34 -11.89 0.49
C ARG A 174 9.02 -12.81 -0.52
N LEU A 175 8.80 -14.12 -0.45
CA LEU A 175 9.36 -15.14 -1.35
C LEU A 175 8.48 -15.44 -2.58
N GLN A 176 7.24 -14.94 -2.60
CA GLN A 176 6.34 -15.10 -3.73
C GLN A 176 6.87 -14.34 -4.95
N ARG A 177 6.78 -14.95 -6.14
CA ARG A 177 7.11 -14.29 -7.39
C ARG A 177 5.97 -13.39 -7.86
N VAL A 178 6.30 -12.20 -8.33
CA VAL A 178 5.34 -11.24 -8.88
C VAL A 178 5.05 -11.61 -10.32
N VAL A 179 3.98 -12.36 -10.58
CA VAL A 179 3.64 -12.83 -11.93
C VAL A 179 3.37 -11.64 -12.87
N PRO A 180 3.92 -11.64 -14.10
CA PRO A 180 4.66 -12.71 -14.78
C PRO A 180 6.19 -12.67 -14.59
N TYR A 181 6.70 -11.77 -13.76
CA TYR A 181 8.13 -11.61 -13.53
C TYR A 181 8.69 -12.77 -12.69
N LYS A 182 9.93 -13.17 -12.99
CA LYS A 182 10.69 -14.13 -12.17
C LYS A 182 11.34 -13.48 -10.94
N ILE A 183 10.78 -12.37 -10.47
CA ILE A 183 11.31 -11.52 -9.39
C ILE A 183 10.41 -11.68 -8.17
N THR A 184 11.02 -11.73 -6.99
CA THR A 184 10.30 -11.91 -5.72
C THR A 184 9.74 -10.59 -5.18
N VAL A 185 8.72 -10.66 -4.32
CA VAL A 185 8.15 -9.48 -3.65
C VAL A 185 9.22 -8.73 -2.84
N GLN A 186 10.09 -9.43 -2.10
CA GLN A 186 11.16 -8.75 -1.36
C GLN A 186 12.12 -8.00 -2.27
N GLU A 187 12.49 -8.59 -3.41
CA GLU A 187 13.38 -7.94 -4.37
C GLU A 187 12.74 -6.68 -4.96
N PHE A 188 11.44 -6.76 -5.33
CA PHE A 188 10.68 -5.58 -5.73
C PHE A 188 10.75 -4.48 -4.68
N THR A 189 10.43 -4.78 -3.41
CA THR A 189 10.47 -3.76 -2.36
C THR A 189 11.86 -3.17 -2.14
N ASN A 190 12.91 -4.00 -2.17
CA ASN A 190 14.30 -3.55 -2.04
C ASN A 190 14.70 -2.61 -3.19
N ARG A 191 14.29 -2.90 -4.42
CA ARG A 191 14.54 -2.04 -5.60
C ARG A 191 13.81 -0.70 -5.47
N LEU A 192 12.53 -0.73 -5.07
CA LEU A 192 11.73 0.47 -4.89
C LEU A 192 12.28 1.36 -3.76
N SER A 193 12.74 0.78 -2.65
CA SER A 193 13.39 1.54 -1.58
C SER A 193 14.70 2.18 -2.02
N LYS A 194 15.53 1.44 -2.75
CA LYS A 194 16.77 1.99 -3.34
C LYS A 194 16.48 3.17 -4.27
N LEU A 195 15.43 3.07 -5.10
CA LEU A 195 14.99 4.19 -5.93
C LEU A 195 14.59 5.39 -5.08
N ARG A 196 13.80 5.21 -4.02
CA ARG A 196 13.40 6.31 -3.12
C ARG A 196 14.58 6.97 -2.43
N ASN A 197 15.61 6.20 -2.06
CA ASN A 197 16.84 6.77 -1.50
C ASN A 197 17.61 7.56 -2.56
N LYS A 198 17.80 7.00 -3.76
CA LYS A 198 18.47 7.67 -4.89
C LYS A 198 17.80 8.99 -5.27
N LEU A 199 16.46 9.02 -5.30
CA LEU A 199 15.71 10.24 -5.58
C LEU A 199 15.68 11.19 -4.38
N GLY A 200 15.62 10.64 -3.16
CA GLY A 200 15.50 11.38 -1.91
C GLY A 200 16.67 12.32 -1.67
N SER A 201 17.90 11.81 -1.58
CA SER A 201 19.16 12.58 -1.56
C SER A 201 20.36 11.63 -1.42
N ASP A 202 21.57 12.12 -1.67
CA ASP A 202 22.83 11.38 -1.43
C ASP A 202 23.25 11.35 0.06
N LEU A 203 22.50 11.99 0.96
CA LEU A 203 22.90 12.20 2.38
C LEU A 203 22.61 10.99 3.29
N GLY A 204 22.16 9.87 2.74
CA GLY A 204 22.03 8.60 3.47
C GLY A 204 20.74 7.83 3.14
N SER A 205 20.74 6.54 3.49
CA SER A 205 19.55 5.70 3.35
C SER A 205 18.45 6.16 4.32
N ARG A 206 17.26 6.45 3.80
CA ARG A 206 16.08 6.87 4.59
C ARG A 206 14.91 5.90 4.38
N ASP A 207 15.20 4.75 3.81
CA ASP A 207 14.22 3.73 3.47
C ASP A 207 14.90 2.40 3.16
N GLU A 208 14.20 1.34 3.47
CA GLU A 208 14.64 -0.03 3.31
C GLU A 208 13.45 -0.89 2.92
N GLY A 209 13.71 -1.93 2.12
CA GLY A 209 12.68 -2.88 1.73
C GLY A 209 12.29 -3.78 2.92
N ILE A 210 11.32 -4.66 2.70
CA ILE A 210 10.71 -5.47 3.77
C ILE A 210 11.64 -6.56 4.33
N PHE A 211 12.75 -6.83 3.65
CA PHE A 211 13.73 -7.84 4.04
C PHE A 211 15.13 -7.38 3.65
N VAL A 212 15.99 -7.23 4.64
CA VAL A 212 17.34 -6.67 4.51
C VAL A 212 18.40 -7.62 5.07
N ASP A 213 19.68 -7.30 4.86
CA ASP A 213 20.75 -8.01 5.57
C ASP A 213 20.65 -7.74 7.07
N GLN A 214 21.06 -8.70 7.88
CA GLN A 214 20.83 -8.64 9.33
C GLN A 214 21.46 -7.41 9.98
N LYS A 215 22.63 -6.97 9.48
CA LYS A 215 23.34 -5.77 9.92
C LYS A 215 22.56 -4.47 9.68
N ASP A 216 21.67 -4.47 8.69
CA ASP A 216 20.90 -3.29 8.27
C ASP A 216 19.49 -3.30 8.88
N GLY A 217 19.04 -4.42 9.44
CA GLY A 217 17.76 -4.47 10.14
C GLY A 217 17.84 -3.98 11.58
N ALA A 218 16.69 -3.93 12.26
CA ALA A 218 16.58 -3.36 13.60
C ALA A 218 17.63 -3.93 14.58
N GLU A 219 18.39 -3.02 15.20
CA GLU A 219 19.51 -3.30 16.10
C GLU A 219 20.62 -4.21 15.52
N GLY A 220 20.67 -4.41 14.20
CA GLY A 220 21.55 -5.40 13.59
C GLY A 220 21.17 -6.85 13.92
N LYS A 221 19.95 -7.11 14.41
CA LYS A 221 19.54 -8.40 14.99
C LYS A 221 18.58 -9.21 14.13
N ILE A 222 17.80 -8.56 13.28
CA ILE A 222 16.73 -9.20 12.51
C ILE A 222 16.78 -8.80 11.04
N LYS A 223 16.41 -9.70 10.13
CA LYS A 223 16.37 -9.42 8.67
C LYS A 223 15.02 -8.88 8.21
N GLY A 224 13.95 -9.18 8.95
CA GLY A 224 12.61 -8.70 8.64
C GLY A 224 12.46 -7.23 9.00
N ASN A 225 11.91 -6.44 8.08
CA ASN A 225 11.90 -4.99 8.17
C ASN A 225 10.53 -4.40 7.86
N ILE A 226 9.59 -4.70 8.76
CA ILE A 226 8.19 -4.26 8.67
C ILE A 226 8.03 -2.81 9.15
N LEU A 227 8.88 -2.37 10.08
CA LEU A 227 8.91 -1.02 10.61
C LEU A 227 10.29 -0.44 10.33
N VAL A 228 10.35 0.56 9.45
CA VAL A 228 11.63 1.18 9.09
C VAL A 228 11.87 2.42 9.94
N GLY A 229 13.01 2.43 10.61
CA GLY A 229 13.51 3.55 11.38
C GLY A 229 15.03 3.62 11.36
N ASP A 230 15.57 4.64 12.00
CA ASP A 230 17.00 4.80 12.22
C ASP A 230 17.54 3.80 13.25
N GLU A 231 18.82 3.96 13.64
CA GLU A 231 19.48 3.11 14.62
C GLU A 231 18.76 3.06 15.98
N ASN A 232 17.94 4.08 16.29
CA ASN A 232 17.12 4.16 17.50
C ASN A 232 15.65 3.73 17.24
N SER A 233 15.36 3.15 16.07
CA SER A 233 14.02 2.81 15.59
C SER A 233 13.08 4.02 15.48
N LEU A 234 13.63 5.23 15.29
CA LEU A 234 12.84 6.43 15.03
C LEU A 234 12.54 6.58 13.54
N GLY A 235 11.36 7.08 13.20
CA GLY A 235 11.01 7.34 11.81
C GLY A 235 11.98 8.33 11.16
N TYR A 236 12.40 8.06 9.94
CA TYR A 236 13.31 8.96 9.22
C TYR A 236 12.62 10.29 8.85
N PRO A 237 13.28 11.44 9.05
CA PRO A 237 12.79 12.71 8.53
C PRO A 237 13.17 12.86 7.05
N ARG A 238 12.21 13.30 6.22
CA ARG A 238 12.49 13.86 4.88
C ARG A 238 12.13 15.33 4.84
N SER A 239 12.97 16.14 4.20
CA SER A 239 12.69 17.53 3.89
C SER A 239 11.69 17.65 2.73
N PRO A 240 11.04 18.82 2.55
CA PRO A 240 10.15 19.04 1.41
C PRO A 240 10.83 18.81 0.05
N ILE A 241 12.11 19.16 -0.08
CA ILE A 241 12.88 18.95 -1.33
C ILE A 241 12.99 17.46 -1.63
N GLU A 242 13.39 16.65 -0.64
CA GLU A 242 13.52 15.20 -0.82
C GLU A 242 12.18 14.55 -1.16
N VAL A 243 11.08 15.04 -0.56
CA VAL A 243 9.72 14.59 -0.92
C VAL A 243 9.40 14.93 -2.38
N LEU A 244 9.62 16.19 -2.80
CA LEU A 244 9.35 16.64 -4.18
C LEU A 244 10.18 15.86 -5.20
N ASN A 245 11.47 15.65 -4.94
CA ASN A 245 12.35 14.84 -5.78
C ASN A 245 11.79 13.44 -6.05
N ILE A 246 11.27 12.79 -5.00
CA ILE A 246 10.72 11.43 -5.09
C ILE A 246 9.39 11.44 -5.84
N VAL A 247 8.45 12.33 -5.49
CA VAL A 247 7.10 12.30 -6.08
C VAL A 247 7.07 12.79 -7.54
N TYR A 248 8.05 13.61 -7.95
CA TYR A 248 8.25 13.97 -9.35
C TYR A 248 9.06 12.92 -10.12
N GLY A 249 9.74 12.01 -9.42
CA GLY A 249 10.54 10.94 -10.03
C GLY A 249 11.83 11.42 -10.70
N SER A 250 12.21 12.69 -10.53
CA SER A 250 13.29 13.35 -11.27
C SER A 250 14.57 13.53 -10.46
N GLY A 251 14.52 13.42 -9.12
CA GLY A 251 15.64 13.76 -8.25
C GLY A 251 15.88 15.28 -8.12
N ASP A 252 15.01 16.11 -8.70
CA ASP A 252 15.16 17.56 -8.77
C ASP A 252 13.79 18.24 -8.59
N PRO A 253 13.62 19.11 -7.57
CA PRO A 253 12.31 19.70 -7.28
C PRO A 253 11.85 20.69 -8.37
N LYS A 254 12.74 21.09 -9.28
CA LYS A 254 12.43 21.99 -10.41
C LYS A 254 11.92 21.24 -11.65
N LYS A 255 12.12 19.92 -11.69
CA LYS A 255 11.71 19.07 -12.82
C LYS A 255 10.46 18.30 -12.43
N VAL A 256 9.30 18.90 -12.70
CA VAL A 256 7.99 18.28 -12.46
C VAL A 256 7.75 17.08 -13.37
N GLY A 257 6.89 16.17 -12.93
CA GLY A 257 6.66 14.90 -13.62
C GLY A 257 6.12 13.85 -12.66
N GLY A 258 6.32 12.58 -13.01
CA GLY A 258 5.99 11.46 -12.14
C GLY A 258 4.52 11.49 -11.72
N PHE A 259 4.27 11.35 -10.42
CA PHE A 259 2.92 11.35 -9.88
C PHE A 259 2.24 12.73 -9.91
N PHE A 260 2.99 13.80 -10.16
CA PHE A 260 2.51 15.18 -10.23
C PHE A 260 2.96 15.82 -11.56
N PRO A 261 2.34 15.44 -12.70
CA PRO A 261 2.79 15.86 -14.03
C PRO A 261 2.78 17.37 -14.26
N LYS A 262 2.00 18.13 -13.47
CA LYS A 262 1.93 19.60 -13.51
C LYS A 262 2.56 20.27 -12.29
N GLY A 263 3.32 19.52 -11.50
CA GLY A 263 3.83 19.95 -10.20
C GLY A 263 2.81 19.77 -9.07
N ALA A 264 3.35 19.69 -7.85
CA ALA A 264 2.60 19.84 -6.62
C ALA A 264 2.24 21.31 -6.40
N ASP A 265 1.39 21.58 -5.41
CA ASP A 265 0.82 22.91 -5.17
C ASP A 265 1.11 23.39 -3.73
N GLY A 266 0.85 24.67 -3.48
CA GLY A 266 1.18 25.38 -2.25
C GLY A 266 2.54 26.08 -2.30
N TYR A 267 2.74 27.00 -1.34
CA TYR A 267 3.88 27.93 -1.32
C TYR A 267 5.25 27.26 -1.48
N ILE A 268 5.46 26.14 -0.79
CA ILE A 268 6.76 25.43 -0.82
C ILE A 268 6.99 24.79 -2.19
N ALA A 269 6.02 24.09 -2.77
CA ALA A 269 6.22 23.42 -4.05
C ALA A 269 6.41 24.45 -5.17
N GLN A 270 5.58 25.49 -5.18
CA GLN A 270 5.61 26.55 -6.18
C GLN A 270 6.89 27.40 -6.11
N SER A 271 7.55 27.51 -4.96
CA SER A 271 8.81 28.26 -4.86
C SER A 271 9.98 27.62 -5.63
N TYR A 272 9.82 26.39 -6.14
CA TYR A 272 10.81 25.70 -6.95
C TYR A 272 10.46 25.65 -8.44
N LEU A 273 9.26 26.09 -8.83
CA LEU A 273 8.77 26.11 -10.21
C LEU A 273 9.03 27.48 -10.84
#